data_AF-A0A835R3Y4-F1
#
_entry.id   AF-A0A835R3Y4-F1
#
_cell.length_a   1.000
_cell.length_b   1.000
_cell.length_c   1.000
_cell.angle_alpha   90.00
_cell.angle_beta   90.00
_cell.angle_gamma   90.00
#
_symmetry.space_group_name_H-M   'P 1'
#
loop_
_entity.id
_entity.type
_entity.pdbx_description
1 polymer ?
#
loop_
_entity_poly.entity_id
_entity_poly.type
_entity_poly.pdbx_seq_one_letter_code
_entity_poly.pdbx_strand_id
1 'polypeptide(L)' 'MESHPLFIAVSDEELEADPVVRLLSCATEEGQKVARNGGRTFRAVYRRISPGD' A
#
# COMPACT_ATOMS: atom_id res chain seq x y z
N MET A 1 -12.60 -11.30 -5.06
CA MET A 1 -11.90 -10.61 -3.96
C MET A 1 -12.97 -9.81 -3.25
N GLU A 2 -13.69 -10.49 -2.37
CA GLU A 2 -14.83 -9.90 -1.65
C GLU A 2 -14.30 -8.98 -0.56
N SER A 3 -14.94 -7.82 -0.37
CA SER A 3 -14.61 -6.86 0.67
C SER A 3 -14.76 -7.51 2.05
N HIS A 4 -13.63 -7.84 2.68
CA HIS A 4 -13.64 -8.47 4.01
C HIS A 4 -14.24 -7.49 5.03
N PRO A 5 -15.20 -7.92 5.88
CA PRO A 5 -15.95 -7.02 6.77
C PRO A 5 -15.09 -6.29 7.81
N LEU A 6 -13.84 -6.71 8.00
CA LEU A 6 -12.88 -6.11 8.94
C LEU A 6 -11.75 -5.32 8.26
N PHE A 7 -11.82 -5.11 6.94
CA PHE A 7 -10.79 -4.37 6.21
C PHE A 7 -11.42 -3.46 5.16
N ILE A 8 -10.98 -2.20 5.14
CA ILE A 8 -11.32 -1.23 4.10
C ILE A 8 -10.04 -0.77 3.39
N ALA A 9 -10.12 -0.53 2.08
CA ALA A 9 -9.01 0.07 1.37
C ALA A 9 -8.76 1.49 1.88
N VAL A 10 -7.49 1.83 2.09
CA VAL A 10 -7.09 3.20 2.45
C VAL A 10 -7.17 4.07 1.19
N SER A 11 -7.71 5.28 1.33
CA SER A 11 -7.84 6.23 0.21
C SER A 11 -6.47 6.71 -0.28
N ASP A 12 -6.37 7.11 -1.56
CA ASP A 12 -5.12 7.63 -2.09
C ASP A 12 -4.69 8.93 -1.39
N GLU A 13 -5.63 9.79 -0.99
CA GLU A 13 -5.34 11.02 -0.24
C GLU A 13 -4.67 10.72 1.11
N GLU A 14 -5.17 9.73 1.85
CA GLU A 14 -4.55 9.29 3.10
C GLU A 14 -3.17 8.66 2.86
N LEU A 15 -2.99 7.92 1.77
CA LEU A 15 -1.71 7.31 1.42
C LEU A 15 -0.66 8.35 1.02
N GLU A 16 -1.02 9.37 0.25
CA GLU A 16 -0.08 10.42 -0.15
C GLU A 16 0.32 11.32 1.03
N ALA A 17 -0.51 11.40 2.07
CA ALA A 17 -0.19 12.10 3.31
C ALA A 17 0.77 11.31 4.23
N ASP A 18 0.87 9.98 4.09
CA ASP A 18 1.71 9.13 4.93
C ASP A 18 3.15 9.01 4.37
N PRO A 19 4.18 9.52 5.08
CA PRO A 19 5.56 9.47 4.60
C PRO A 19 6.10 8.04 4.42
N VAL A 20 5.53 7.04 5.09
CA VAL A 20 5.94 5.63 4.96
C VAL A 20 5.53 5.03 3.62
N VAL A 21 4.48 5.55 2.98
CA VAL A 21 3.97 5.00 1.71
C VAL A 21 5.04 5.03 0.61
N ARG A 22 5.91 6.04 0.61
CA ARG A 22 7.05 6.11 -0.33
C ARG A 22 8.04 4.95 -0.15
N LEU A 23 8.21 4.45 1.07
CA LEU A 23 9.16 3.40 1.39
C LEU A 23 8.73 2.03 0.85
N LEU A 24 7.42 1.82 0.63
CA LEU A 24 6.87 0.55 0.13
C LEU A 24 7.49 0.12 -1.21
N SER A 25 7.89 1.07 -2.05
CA SER A 25 8.50 0.79 -3.35
C SER A 25 10.03 0.85 -3.38
N CYS A 26 10.71 1.39 -2.35
CA CYS A 26 12.14 1.71 -2.45
C CYS A 26 13.02 1.29 -1.26
N ALA A 27 12.44 0.89 -0.14
CA ALA A 27 13.23 0.56 1.06
C ALA A 27 13.86 -0.84 1.02
N THR A 28 13.35 -1.75 0.17
CA THR A 28 13.87 -3.11 0.04
C THR A 28 14.77 -3.25 -1.18
N GLU A 29 15.71 -4.20 -1.14
CA GLU A 29 16.58 -4.51 -2.29
C GLU A 29 15.77 -4.88 -3.54
N GLU A 30 14.66 -5.62 -3.37
CA GLU A 30 13.79 -6.00 -4.48
C GLU A 30 13.05 -4.79 -5.06
N GLY A 31 12.54 -3.89 -4.22
CA GLY A 31 11.90 -2.65 -4.70
C GLY A 31 12.88 -1.78 -5.51
N GLN A 32 14.12 -1.65 -5.03
CA GLN A 32 15.17 -0.96 -5.76
C GLN A 32 15.55 -1.66 -7.07
N LYS A 33 15.58 -3.00 -7.09
CA LYS A 33 15.83 -3.79 -8.30
C LYS A 33 14.72 -3.61 -9.33
N VAL A 34 13.45 -3.59 -8.92
CA VAL A 34 12.31 -3.28 -9.80
C VAL A 34 12.51 -1.91 -10.42
N ALA A 35 12.86 -0.88 -9.62
CA ALA A 35 13.12 0.46 -10.12
C ALA A 35 14.30 0.52 -11.12
N ARG A 36 15.44 -0.15 -10.80
CA ARG A 36 16.61 -0.22 -11.71
C ARG A 36 16.29 -0.87 -13.05
N ASN A 37 15.36 -1.82 -13.08
CA ASN A 37 14.96 -2.54 -14.29
C ASN A 37 13.76 -1.90 -15.02
N GLY A 38 13.32 -0.71 -14.61
CA GLY A 38 12.16 -0.04 -15.22
C GLY A 38 10.83 -0.77 -14.97
N GLY A 39 10.77 -1.62 -13.96
CA GLY A 39 9.56 -2.34 -13.58
C GLY A 39 8.54 -1.44 -12.87
N ARG A 40 7.29 -1.90 -12.83
CA ARG A 40 6.18 -1.19 -12.15
C ARG A 40 5.91 -1.83 -10.79
N THR A 41 5.56 -0.99 -9.82
CA THR A 41 5.05 -1.43 -8.51
C THR A 41 3.57 -1.10 -8.41
N PHE A 42 2.81 -1.96 -7.72
CA PHE A 42 1.38 -1.78 -7.48
C PHE A 42 1.15 -1.99 -5.97
N ARG A 43 0.69 -0.94 -5.28
CA ARG A 43 0.43 -0.98 -3.84
C ARG A 43 -1.05 -1.27 -3.56
N ALA A 44 -1.32 -1.98 -2.48
CA ALA A 44 -2.66 -2.13 -1.92
C ALA A 44 -2.53 -2.08 -0.39
N VAL A 45 -3.13 -1.06 0.23
CA VAL A 45 -3.06 -0.82 1.67
C VAL A 45 -4.47 -0.85 2.22
N TYR A 46 -4.67 -1.60 3.31
CA TYR A 46 -5.97 -1.75 3.95
C TYR A 46 -5.86 -1.37 5.42
N ARG A 47 -6.87 -0.64 5.89
CA ARG A 47 -7.06 -0.36 7.31
C ARG A 47 -7.91 -1.47 7.91
N ARG A 48 -7.43 -2.05 9.01
CA ARG A 48 -8.25 -2.92 9.85
C ARG A 48 -9.28 -2.06 10.57
N ILE A 49 -10.54 -2.49 10.53
CA ILE A 49 -11.65 -1.87 11.27
C ILE A 49 -12.20 -2.86 12.30
N SER A 50 -12.94 -2.36 13.28
CA SER A 50 -13.67 -3.22 14.22
C SER A 50 -14.95 -3.74 13.55
N PRO A 51 -15.48 -4.90 13.97
CA PRO A 51 -16.78 -5.34 13.50
C PRO A 51 -17.85 -4.29 13.86
N GLY A 52 -18.48 -3.68 12.84
CA GLY A 52 -19.58 -2.72 13.02
C GLY A 52 -19.20 -1.24 12.95
N ASP A 53 -17.95 -0.90 12.61
CA ASP A 53 -17.53 0.45 12.19
C ASP A 53 -17.99 0.76 10.75
#